data_AF-A0A530BMN9-F1
#
_entry.id   AF-A0A530BMN9-F1
#
_cell.length_a   1.000
_cell.length_b   1.000
_cell.length_c   1.000
_cell.angle_alpha   90.00
_cell.angle_beta   90.00
_cell.angle_gamma   90.00
#
_symmetry.space_group_name_H-M   'P 1'
#
loop_
_entity.id
_entity.type
_entity.pdbx_description
1 polymer ?
#
loop_
_entity_poly.entity_id
_entity_poly.type
_entity_poly.pdbx_seq_one_letter_code
_entity_poly.pdbx_strand_id
1 'polypeptide(L)'
;GRLLGGEPGKGTIGGVLAANLSGPRRLKAGAARDHILGVGAISGRGEAFKSGGRVVKNVTGYDLSKLMAGSWGTLAVLTDVTFKVLPAAETEVTLAIRGLLDEAATAAMALALGSSAEVSS
;
A
#
# COMPACT_ATOMS: atom_id res chain seq x y z
N GLY A 1 6.81 8.11 -8.84
CA GLY A 1 7.88 9.05 -9.21
C GLY A 1 9.02 8.93 -8.24
N ARG A 2 9.06 9.80 -7.22
CA ARG A 2 10.18 9.96 -6.27
C ARG A 2 10.70 8.68 -5.61
N LEU A 3 9.82 7.76 -5.19
CA LEU A 3 10.20 6.48 -4.56
C LEU A 3 11.02 5.55 -5.47
N LEU A 4 10.94 5.71 -6.79
CA LEU A 4 11.67 4.90 -7.79
C LEU A 4 12.54 5.77 -8.72
N GLY A 5 12.87 7.00 -8.30
CA GLY A 5 13.70 7.92 -9.10
C GLY A 5 13.04 8.50 -10.36
N GLY A 6 11.73 8.29 -10.56
CA GLY A 6 11.00 8.83 -11.71
C GLY A 6 10.38 10.21 -11.44
N GLU A 7 9.99 10.89 -12.52
CA GLU A 7 9.29 12.18 -12.46
C GLU A 7 8.03 12.11 -11.56
N PRO A 8 7.72 13.19 -10.80
CA PRO A 8 6.46 13.32 -10.08
C PRO A 8 5.24 13.12 -11.00
N GLY A 9 4.13 12.60 -10.46
CA GLY A 9 2.88 12.44 -11.21
C GLY A 9 2.83 11.30 -12.24
N LYS A 10 3.95 10.61 -12.54
CA LYS A 10 3.98 9.48 -13.49
C LYS A 10 3.60 8.11 -12.89
N GLY A 11 3.41 8.03 -11.58
CA GLY A 11 3.05 6.77 -10.91
C GLY A 11 1.58 6.41 -11.10
N THR A 12 1.28 5.13 -11.29
CA THR A 12 -0.10 4.62 -11.40
C THR A 12 -0.46 3.72 -10.21
N ILE A 13 -1.75 3.56 -9.94
CA ILE A 13 -2.22 2.67 -8.87
C ILE A 13 -1.87 1.19 -9.14
N GLY A 14 -1.89 0.77 -10.41
CA GLY A 14 -1.43 -0.55 -10.81
C GLY A 14 0.06 -0.76 -10.54
N GLY A 15 0.89 0.27 -10.79
CA GLY A 15 2.31 0.24 -10.45
C GLY A 15 2.57 0.20 -8.94
N VAL A 16 1.79 0.95 -8.16
CA VAL A 16 1.84 0.90 -6.68
C VAL A 16 1.57 -0.52 -6.17
N LEU A 17 0.55 -1.20 -6.71
CA LEU A 17 0.28 -2.60 -6.38
C LEU A 17 1.41 -3.51 -6.85
N ALA A 18 1.80 -3.43 -8.12
CA ALA A 18 2.79 -4.31 -8.73
C ALA A 18 4.16 -4.24 -8.03
N ALA A 19 4.57 -3.07 -7.54
CA ALA A 19 5.79 -2.89 -6.74
C ALA A 19 5.53 -3.03 -5.22
N ASN A 20 4.28 -3.26 -4.80
CA ASN A 20 3.83 -3.28 -3.41
C ASN A 20 4.36 -2.10 -2.57
N LEU A 21 4.26 -0.89 -3.14
CA LEU A 21 4.75 0.32 -2.49
C LEU A 21 3.94 0.59 -1.21
N SER A 22 4.64 1.07 -0.19
CA SER A 22 4.06 1.43 1.10
C SER A 22 4.73 2.67 1.65
N GLY A 23 3.94 3.52 2.33
CA GLY A 23 4.42 4.73 3.00
C GLY A 23 4.65 4.53 4.49
N PRO A 24 5.08 5.57 5.22
CA PRO A 24 5.38 5.49 6.64
C PRO A 24 4.21 5.04 7.53
N ARG A 25 2.96 5.31 7.11
CA ARG A 25 1.74 4.81 7.78
C ARG A 25 1.55 3.30 7.71
N ARG A 26 2.41 2.54 7.02
CA ARG A 26 2.27 1.08 6.83
C ARG A 26 2.07 0.33 8.15
N LEU A 27 2.69 0.77 9.24
CA LEU A 27 2.56 0.12 10.55
C LEU A 27 1.12 0.07 11.06
N LYS A 28 0.29 1.06 10.70
CA LYS A 28 -1.11 1.16 11.13
C LYS A 28 -2.08 0.89 9.98
N ALA A 29 -1.85 1.51 8.82
CA ALA A 29 -2.72 1.41 7.67
C ALA A 29 -2.47 0.15 6.82
N GLY A 30 -1.25 -0.39 6.81
CA GLY A 30 -0.84 -1.50 5.92
C GLY A 30 -0.22 -1.04 4.60
N ALA A 31 0.20 -2.01 3.78
CA ALA A 31 0.74 -1.80 2.44
C ALA A 31 -0.34 -1.95 1.35
N ALA A 32 -0.01 -1.64 0.09
CA ALA A 32 -0.94 -1.84 -1.04
C ALA A 32 -1.52 -3.28 -1.07
N ARG A 33 -0.72 -4.29 -0.76
CA ARG A 33 -1.15 -5.70 -0.63
C ARG A 33 -2.22 -5.94 0.45
N ASP A 34 -2.23 -5.15 1.51
CA ASP A 34 -3.19 -5.33 2.62
C ASP A 34 -4.55 -4.71 2.31
N HIS A 35 -4.57 -3.81 1.32
CA HIS A 35 -5.78 -3.13 0.86
C HIS A 35 -6.43 -3.77 -0.37
N ILE A 36 -5.70 -4.58 -1.15
CA ILE A 36 -6.25 -5.18 -2.36
C ILE A 36 -7.33 -6.21 -2.00
N LEU A 37 -8.49 -6.09 -2.64
CA LEU A 37 -9.62 -7.03 -2.52
C LEU A 37 -9.81 -7.85 -3.79
N GLY A 38 -9.43 -7.29 -4.95
CA GLY A 38 -9.52 -7.98 -6.22
C GLY A 38 -8.84 -7.26 -7.37
N VAL A 39 -8.57 -8.01 -8.44
CA VAL A 39 -7.90 -7.55 -9.65
C VAL A 39 -8.58 -8.13 -10.90
N GLY A 40 -8.60 -7.35 -11.97
CA GLY A 40 -8.76 -7.81 -13.34
C GLY A 40 -7.42 -7.67 -14.06
N ALA A 41 -7.01 -8.70 -14.81
CA ALA A 41 -5.70 -8.71 -15.45
C ALA A 41 -5.67 -9.57 -16.72
N ILE A 42 -4.66 -9.35 -17.55
CA ILE A 42 -4.38 -10.13 -18.75
C ILE A 42 -3.06 -10.89 -18.53
N SER A 43 -3.11 -12.21 -18.68
CA SER A 43 -1.94 -13.08 -18.52
C SER A 43 -0.93 -12.91 -19.67
N GLY A 44 0.28 -13.46 -19.51
CA GLY A 44 1.27 -13.51 -20.60
C GLY A 44 0.81 -14.30 -21.84
N ARG A 45 -0.30 -15.05 -21.74
CA ARG A 45 -0.93 -15.75 -22.87
C ARG A 45 -2.02 -14.91 -23.57
N GLY A 46 -2.26 -13.69 -23.11
CA GLY A 46 -3.33 -12.83 -23.64
C GLY A 46 -4.73 -13.15 -23.09
N GLU A 47 -4.83 -13.99 -22.06
CA GLU A 47 -6.10 -14.40 -21.47
C GLU A 47 -6.50 -13.43 -20.34
N ALA A 48 -7.73 -12.93 -20.40
CA ALA A 48 -8.29 -12.12 -19.34
C ALA A 48 -8.71 -13.00 -18.16
N PHE A 49 -8.34 -12.61 -16.94
CA PHE A 49 -8.76 -13.27 -15.71
C PHE A 49 -9.12 -12.26 -14.62
N LYS A 50 -9.89 -12.75 -13.65
CA LYS A 50 -10.26 -11.99 -12.44
C LYS A 50 -9.92 -12.81 -11.22
N SER A 51 -9.49 -12.13 -10.16
CA SER A 51 -9.26 -12.75 -8.86
C SER A 51 -9.68 -11.79 -7.75
N GLY A 52 -10.27 -12.32 -6.69
CA GLY A 52 -10.85 -11.50 -5.64
C GLY A 52 -12.22 -10.93 -6.02
N GLY A 53 -12.63 -9.88 -5.32
CA GLY A 53 -13.91 -9.21 -5.54
C GLY A 53 -14.06 -7.95 -4.70
N ARG A 54 -15.28 -7.43 -4.61
CA ARG A 54 -15.60 -6.26 -3.76
C ARG A 54 -15.86 -6.65 -2.29
N VAL A 55 -15.76 -7.92 -1.95
CA VAL A 55 -16.03 -8.46 -0.62
C VAL A 55 -14.73 -8.81 0.08
N VAL A 56 -14.66 -8.51 1.38
CA VAL A 56 -13.47 -8.75 2.20
C VAL A 56 -13.23 -10.25 2.42
N LYS A 57 -14.30 -11.03 2.58
CA LYS A 57 -14.21 -12.48 2.74
C LYS A 57 -14.26 -13.15 1.37
N ASN A 58 -13.13 -13.64 0.92
CA ASN A 58 -13.02 -14.54 -0.22
C ASN A 58 -12.24 -15.79 0.22
N VAL A 59 -12.94 -16.93 0.31
CA VAL A 59 -12.39 -18.19 0.85
C VAL A 59 -12.29 -19.30 -0.20
N THR A 60 -12.48 -18.96 -1.46
CA THR A 60 -12.44 -19.91 -2.58
C THR A 60 -11.22 -19.66 -3.46
N GLY A 61 -10.40 -20.71 -3.64
CA GLY A 61 -9.24 -20.69 -4.54
C GLY A 61 -8.04 -19.91 -4.00
N TYR A 62 -7.09 -19.63 -4.89
CA TYR A 62 -5.89 -18.86 -4.57
C TYR A 62 -6.15 -17.35 -4.64
N ASP A 63 -5.55 -16.61 -3.71
CA ASP A 63 -5.60 -15.15 -3.68
C ASP A 63 -4.59 -14.55 -4.69
N LEU A 64 -4.91 -14.68 -5.98
CA LEU A 64 -4.06 -14.14 -7.05
C LEU A 64 -4.01 -12.61 -7.00
N SER A 65 -5.02 -11.94 -6.45
CA SER A 65 -4.99 -10.49 -6.17
C SER A 65 -3.80 -10.10 -5.31
N LYS A 66 -3.53 -10.83 -4.21
CA LYS A 66 -2.34 -10.59 -3.39
C LYS A 66 -1.05 -11.08 -4.05
N LEU A 67 -1.10 -12.09 -4.91
CA LEU A 67 0.06 -12.53 -5.70
C LEU A 67 0.57 -11.43 -6.64
N MET A 68 -0.33 -10.61 -7.19
CA MET A 68 0.06 -9.50 -8.07
C MET A 68 0.89 -8.43 -7.34
N ALA A 69 0.75 -8.34 -6.01
CA ALA A 69 1.50 -7.40 -5.21
C ALA A 69 2.98 -7.81 -5.09
N GLY A 70 3.88 -6.98 -5.62
CA GLY A 70 5.31 -7.30 -5.70
C GLY A 70 5.72 -8.10 -6.96
N SER A 71 4.81 -8.26 -7.93
CA SER A 71 5.10 -8.93 -9.21
C SER A 71 5.93 -8.11 -10.18
N TRP A 72 6.08 -6.80 -9.96
CA TRP A 72 6.74 -5.85 -10.87
C TRP A 72 6.18 -5.88 -12.31
N GLY A 73 4.94 -6.34 -12.49
CA GLY A 73 4.29 -6.44 -13.81
C GLY A 73 4.76 -7.63 -14.64
N THR A 74 5.53 -8.56 -14.07
CA THR A 74 6.09 -9.71 -14.81
C THR A 74 5.10 -10.87 -14.98
N LEU A 75 4.07 -10.95 -14.15
CA LEU A 75 3.10 -12.05 -14.15
C LEU A 75 1.88 -11.79 -15.04
N ALA A 76 1.41 -10.55 -15.08
CA ALA A 76 0.23 -10.13 -15.82
C ALA A 76 0.17 -8.61 -15.95
N VAL A 77 -0.59 -8.12 -16.92
CA VAL A 77 -0.95 -6.69 -17.04
C VAL A 77 -2.25 -6.45 -16.28
N LEU A 78 -2.22 -5.59 -15.27
CA LEU A 78 -3.41 -5.22 -14.49
C LEU A 78 -4.29 -4.25 -15.29
N THR A 79 -5.57 -4.58 -15.45
CA THR A 79 -6.58 -3.71 -16.10
C THR A 79 -7.44 -2.99 -15.08
N ASP A 80 -7.80 -3.69 -14.00
CA ASP A 80 -8.71 -3.20 -12.96
C ASP A 80 -8.19 -3.61 -11.59
N VAL A 81 -8.34 -2.72 -10.61
CA VAL A 81 -7.93 -2.97 -9.22
C VAL A 81 -9.03 -2.51 -8.27
N THR A 82 -9.35 -3.35 -7.29
CA THR A 82 -10.34 -3.05 -6.25
C THR A 82 -9.65 -3.00 -4.90
N PHE A 83 -9.62 -1.84 -4.28
CA PHE A 83 -9.05 -1.64 -2.96
C PHE A 83 -10.14 -1.38 -1.92
N LYS A 84 -9.91 -1.87 -0.69
CA LYS A 84 -10.61 -1.35 0.48
C LYS A 84 -10.01 0.02 0.84
N VAL A 85 -10.86 0.96 1.17
CA VAL A 85 -10.46 2.28 1.67
C VAL A 85 -10.69 2.34 3.17
N LEU A 86 -9.91 3.18 3.85
CA LEU A 86 -10.11 3.50 5.26
C LEU A 86 -10.87 4.83 5.35
N PRO A 87 -11.64 5.06 6.43
CA PRO A 87 -12.21 6.37 6.71
C PRO A 87 -11.12 7.45 6.74
N ALA A 88 -11.47 8.66 6.28
CA ALA A 88 -10.60 9.82 6.45
C ALA A 88 -10.51 10.17 7.94
N ALA A 89 -9.32 10.57 8.40
CA ALA A 89 -9.14 11.04 9.77
C ALA A 89 -9.87 12.38 9.96
N GLU A 90 -10.55 12.55 11.11
CA GLU A 90 -11.24 13.80 11.45
C GLU A 90 -10.26 14.95 11.70
N THR A 91 -9.04 14.65 12.16
CA THR A 91 -8.00 15.63 12.45
C THR A 91 -6.63 15.03 12.18
N GLU A 92 -5.78 15.77 11.46
CA GLU A 92 -4.39 15.42 11.21
C GLU A 92 -3.49 16.58 11.66
N VAL A 93 -2.41 16.26 12.39
CA VAL A 93 -1.41 17.25 12.85
C VAL A 93 -0.02 16.72 12.53
N THR A 94 0.82 17.58 11.94
CA THR A 94 2.24 17.27 11.70
C THR A 94 3.11 17.96 12.76
N LEU A 95 3.91 17.17 13.49
CA LEU A 95 4.89 17.68 14.45
C LEU A 95 6.29 17.46 13.92
N ALA A 96 7.09 18.53 13.85
CA ALA A 96 8.49 18.47 13.40
C ALA A 96 9.42 18.86 14.55
N ILE A 97 10.06 17.87 15.17
CA ILE A 97 11.06 18.09 16.23
C ILE A 97 12.44 18.06 15.59
N ARG A 98 13.20 19.16 15.74
CA ARG A 98 14.52 19.33 15.11
C ARG A 98 15.61 19.35 16.16
N GLY A 99 16.84 19.01 15.75
CA GLY A 99 18.03 19.10 16.60
C GLY A 99 18.19 17.96 17.61
N LEU A 100 17.45 16.85 17.42
CA LEU A 100 17.64 15.64 18.23
C LEU A 100 18.83 14.83 17.71
N LEU A 101 19.56 14.21 18.64
CA LEU A 101 20.46 13.09 18.34
C LEU A 101 19.63 11.82 18.09
N ASP A 102 20.22 10.83 17.41
CA ASP A 102 19.53 9.60 16.96
C ASP A 102 18.79 8.87 18.09
N GLU A 103 19.42 8.76 19.26
CA GLU A 103 18.85 8.09 20.45
C GLU A 103 17.60 8.82 20.95
N ALA A 104 17.66 10.15 21.03
CA ALA A 104 16.55 10.99 21.46
C ALA A 104 15.42 11.02 20.42
N ALA A 105 15.75 11.03 19.13
CA ALA A 105 14.78 10.93 18.03
C ALA A 105 14.02 9.60 18.06
N THR A 106 14.74 8.49 18.29
CA THR A 106 14.16 7.16 18.39
C THR A 106 13.24 7.05 19.61
N ALA A 107 13.68 7.55 20.77
CA ALA A 107 12.86 7.57 21.98
C ALA A 107 11.58 8.40 21.82
N ALA A 108 11.68 9.58 21.19
CA ALA A 108 10.53 10.42 20.90
C ALA A 108 9.52 9.73 19.96
N MET A 109 10.00 9.07 18.90
CA MET A 109 9.14 8.32 17.97
C MET A 109 8.47 7.12 18.66
N ALA A 110 9.20 6.39 19.51
CA ALA A 110 8.67 5.26 20.27
C ALA A 110 7.55 5.71 21.22
N LEU A 111 7.74 6.83 21.91
CA LEU A 111 6.71 7.43 22.78
C LEU A 111 5.48 7.86 21.97
N ALA A 112 5.68 8.49 20.81
CA ALA A 112 4.58 8.90 19.94
C ALA A 112 3.77 7.70 19.42
N LEU A 113 4.43 6.63 18.97
CA LEU A 113 3.77 5.38 18.52
C LEU A 113 2.95 4.68 19.61
N GLY A 114 3.31 4.90 20.88
CA GLY A 114 2.58 4.41 22.06
C GLY A 114 1.35 5.24 22.44
N SER A 115 1.12 6.38 21.79
CA SER A 115 -0.07 7.21 22.04
C SER A 115 -1.34 6.60 21.44
N SER A 116 -2.50 7.17 21.79
CA SER A 116 -3.79 6.81 21.19
C SER A 116 -3.96 7.32 19.76
N ALA A 117 -3.06 8.19 19.27
CA ALA A 117 -3.12 8.72 17.91
C ALA A 117 -2.54 7.74 16.88
N GLU A 118 -2.99 7.84 15.63
CA GLU A 118 -2.32 7.18 14.51
C GLU A 118 -1.07 7.98 14.14
N VAL A 119 0.09 7.53 14.63
CA VAL A 119 1.37 8.20 14.37
C VAL A 119 2.13 7.52 13.23
N SER A 120 2.66 8.35 12.33
CA SER A 120 3.64 7.94 11.31
C SER A 120 4.74 8.97 11.14
N SER A 121 5.94 8.50 10.80
CA SER A 121 7.15 9.31 10.58
C SER A 121 7.23 9.95 9.20
#